data_AF-A0A3M2SAL5-F1
#
_entry.id   AF-A0A3M2SAL5-F1
#
_cell.length_a   1.000
_cell.length_b   1.000
_cell.length_c   1.000
_cell.angle_alpha   90.00
_cell.angle_beta   90.00
_cell.angle_gamma   90.00
#
_symmetry.space_group_name_H-M   'P 1'
#
loop_
_entity.id
_entity.type
_entity.pdbx_description
1 polymer ?
#
loop_
_entity_poly.entity_id
_entity_poly.type
_entity_poly.pdbx_seq_one_letter_code
_entity_poly.pdbx_strand_id
1 'polypeptide(L)'
;MQGGIRPEWNYVTYLTFPNWFITHAGLQDPSYRATAGVHIFCRLDQQGYLAKQVTRFSRGQVEKNGKGITTRVLLFHDRNLANDEYSRKSIQKRAENMTTVVAADRNSMEYVLWQDMTPKNLDFFFRDTQFSGGSWHRYKAVEAFDFDREDAAVAFLDRHRDKITENGNRQDGDLWQATG
;
A
#
# COMPACT_ATOMS: atom_id res chain seq x y z
N MET A 1 4.39 -7.93 35.99
CA MET A 1 3.39 -7.67 34.93
C MET A 1 3.85 -8.39 33.67
N GLN A 2 3.25 -9.53 33.36
CA GLN A 2 3.54 -10.29 32.15
C GLN A 2 3.03 -9.49 30.96
N GLY A 3 3.94 -9.03 30.09
CA GLY A 3 3.60 -8.30 28.89
C GLY A 3 2.70 -9.17 28.01
N GLY A 4 1.48 -8.70 27.77
CA GLY A 4 0.53 -9.38 26.89
C GLY A 4 1.15 -9.63 25.53
N ILE A 5 0.97 -10.85 25.01
CA ILE A 5 1.34 -11.23 23.66
C ILE A 5 0.66 -10.26 22.69
N ARG A 6 1.46 -9.50 21.94
CA ARG A 6 0.96 -8.56 20.93
C ARG A 6 0.16 -9.35 19.89
N PRO A 7 -1.12 -9.02 19.64
CA PRO A 7 -1.87 -9.69 18.61
C PRO A 7 -1.34 -9.26 17.22
N GLU A 8 -1.14 -10.25 16.35
CA GLU A 8 -0.47 -10.17 15.04
C GLU A 8 -1.40 -9.57 13.95
N TRP A 9 -2.17 -8.54 14.28
CA TRP A 9 -3.03 -7.91 13.29
C TRP A 9 -2.22 -6.95 12.41
N ASN A 10 -2.06 -7.30 11.13
CA ASN A 10 -1.55 -6.43 10.09
C ASN A 10 -2.69 -5.65 9.43
N TYR A 11 -3.23 -4.66 10.14
CA TYR A 11 -4.17 -3.73 9.51
C TYR A 11 -3.39 -2.73 8.64
N VAL A 12 -3.82 -2.57 7.39
CA VAL A 12 -3.39 -1.48 6.51
C VAL A 12 -4.50 -0.45 6.45
N THR A 13 -4.24 0.73 7.01
CA THR A 13 -5.14 1.88 6.88
C THR A 13 -4.76 2.67 5.64
N TYR A 14 -5.72 2.87 4.74
CA TYR A 14 -5.55 3.74 3.57
C TYR A 14 -6.30 5.05 3.79
N LEU A 15 -5.60 6.17 3.68
CA LEU A 15 -6.16 7.51 3.70
C LEU A 15 -5.94 8.17 2.34
N THR A 16 -7.03 8.62 1.71
CA THR A 16 -6.96 9.35 0.44
C THR A 16 -6.96 10.83 0.71
N PHE A 17 -6.02 11.54 0.09
CA PHE A 17 -5.97 12.99 0.14
C PHE A 17 -6.08 13.57 -1.29
N PRO A 18 -6.71 14.76 -1.45
CA PRO A 18 -6.91 15.35 -2.77
C PRO A 18 -5.59 15.84 -3.41
N ASN A 19 -4.68 16.39 -2.61
CA ASN A 19 -3.32 16.74 -3.03
C ASN A 19 -2.43 17.09 -1.83
N TRP A 20 -1.13 17.23 -2.10
CA TRP A 20 -0.11 17.55 -1.10
C TRP A 20 -0.32 18.87 -0.36
N PHE A 21 -0.73 19.91 -1.08
CA PHE A 21 -0.93 21.22 -0.50
C PHE A 21 -2.04 21.21 0.55
N ILE A 22 -3.18 20.59 0.22
CA ILE A 22 -4.31 20.44 1.13
C ILE A 22 -3.95 19.52 2.30
N THR A 23 -3.21 18.44 2.04
CA THR A 23 -2.75 17.52 3.10
C THR A 23 -1.89 18.25 4.12
N HIS A 24 -0.86 18.96 3.65
CA HIS A 24 0.00 19.74 4.52
C HIS A 24 -0.77 20.83 5.26
N ALA A 25 -1.60 21.63 4.55
CA ALA A 25 -2.41 22.68 5.17
C ALA A 25 -3.33 22.13 6.27
N GLY A 26 -3.98 20.99 6.04
CA GLY A 26 -4.81 20.31 7.04
C GLY A 26 -4.02 19.84 8.26
N LEU A 27 -2.81 19.29 8.06
CA LEU A 27 -1.93 18.90 9.18
C LEU A 27 -1.43 20.10 10.00
N GLN A 28 -1.35 21.28 9.40
CA GLN A 28 -0.98 22.53 10.07
C GLN A 28 -2.19 23.26 10.70
N ASP A 29 -3.42 22.83 10.42
CA ASP A 29 -4.63 23.50 10.91
C ASP A 29 -4.65 23.48 12.46
N PRO A 30 -4.88 24.64 13.11
CA PRO A 30 -4.91 24.72 14.58
C PRO A 30 -5.95 23.79 15.22
N SER A 31 -7.08 23.55 14.55
CA SER A 31 -8.15 22.67 15.03
C SER A 31 -7.74 21.21 14.95
N TYR A 32 -7.03 20.83 13.87
CA TYR A 32 -6.39 19.51 13.80
C TYR A 32 -5.36 19.37 14.91
N ARG A 33 -4.46 20.33 15.10
CA ARG A 33 -3.45 20.29 16.17
C ARG A 33 -4.04 20.20 17.57
N ALA A 34 -5.14 20.90 17.83
CA ALA A 34 -5.86 20.85 19.10
C ALA A 34 -6.43 19.46 19.43
N THR A 35 -6.64 18.62 18.40
CA THR A 35 -7.27 17.29 18.53
C THR A 35 -6.38 16.13 18.06
N ALA A 36 -5.20 16.40 17.48
CA ALA A 36 -4.31 15.41 16.89
C ALA A 36 -3.87 14.32 17.88
N GLY A 37 -3.69 14.66 19.15
CA GLY A 37 -3.38 13.71 20.23
C GLY A 37 -4.61 12.97 20.80
N VAL A 38 -5.83 13.38 20.44
CA VAL A 38 -7.09 12.72 20.82
C VAL A 38 -7.43 11.62 19.82
N HIS A 39 -6.99 11.76 18.57
CA HIS A 39 -7.09 10.71 17.56
C HIS A 39 -6.15 9.55 17.93
N ILE A 40 -6.70 8.50 18.52
CA ILE A 40 -5.98 7.24 18.71
C ILE A 40 -5.92 6.55 17.34
N PHE A 41 -4.88 6.83 16.56
CA PHE A 41 -4.47 5.86 15.56
C PHE A 41 -3.84 4.70 16.33
N CYS A 42 -4.16 3.47 15.95
CA CYS A 42 -3.90 2.29 16.77
C CYS A 42 -2.42 2.04 17.15
N ARG A 43 -1.47 2.79 16.56
CA ARG A 43 -0.02 2.64 16.73
C ARG A 43 0.70 3.97 16.52
N LEU A 44 1.73 4.24 17.34
CA LEU A 44 2.68 5.36 17.17
C LEU A 44 3.94 4.96 16.41
N ASP A 45 4.19 3.64 16.25
CA ASP A 45 5.31 3.03 15.51
C ASP A 45 4.91 2.66 14.08
N GLN A 46 4.11 3.51 13.42
CA GLN A 46 3.56 3.22 12.11
C GLN A 46 4.66 3.08 11.06
N GLN A 47 4.57 2.02 10.26
CA GLN A 47 5.31 1.94 9.00
C GLN A 47 4.38 2.40 7.90
N GLY A 48 4.79 3.43 7.18
CA GLY A 48 3.92 4.07 6.21
C GLY A 48 4.69 4.66 5.05
N TYR A 49 3.94 5.00 4.02
CA TYR A 49 4.42 5.74 2.88
C TYR A 49 3.23 6.51 2.31
N LEU A 50 3.50 7.70 1.81
CA LEU A 50 2.50 8.53 1.16
C LEU A 50 2.68 8.36 -0.34
N ALA A 51 1.60 7.98 -1.01
CA ALA A 51 1.72 7.41 -2.34
C ALA A 51 0.83 8.11 -3.35
N LYS A 52 1.29 8.12 -4.61
CA LYS A 52 0.48 8.53 -5.75
C LYS A 52 0.07 7.29 -6.55
N GLN A 53 -1.21 7.21 -6.90
CA GLN A 53 -1.70 6.18 -7.81
C GLN A 53 -1.07 6.37 -9.20
N VAL A 54 -0.45 5.30 -9.71
CA VAL A 54 0.16 5.25 -11.04
C VAL A 54 -0.84 4.67 -12.04
N THR A 55 -1.44 3.54 -11.70
CA THR A 55 -2.51 2.93 -12.50
C THR A 55 -3.59 2.36 -11.59
N ARG A 56 -4.79 2.26 -12.14
CA ARG A 56 -5.89 1.47 -11.60
C ARG A 56 -6.59 0.77 -12.74
N PHE A 57 -6.71 -0.53 -12.61
CA PHE A 57 -7.55 -1.37 -13.44
C PHE A 57 -8.70 -1.89 -12.57
N SER A 58 -9.91 -1.89 -13.12
CA SER A 58 -11.09 -2.48 -12.49
C SER A 58 -11.94 -3.09 -13.59
N ARG A 59 -12.47 -4.31 -13.37
CA ARG A 59 -13.29 -5.02 -14.37
C ARG A 59 -14.70 -4.41 -14.58
N GLY A 60 -14.99 -3.23 -14.06
CA GLY A 60 -16.32 -2.62 -14.09
C GLY A 60 -17.27 -3.29 -13.10
N GLN A 61 -18.43 -2.67 -12.83
CA GLN A 61 -19.39 -3.16 -11.83
C GLN A 61 -19.69 -4.65 -12.03
N VAL A 62 -19.14 -5.48 -11.15
CA VAL A 62 -19.71 -6.78 -10.83
C VAL A 62 -21.15 -6.47 -10.47
N GLU A 63 -22.09 -7.00 -11.25
CA GLU A 63 -23.51 -6.87 -10.95
C GLU A 63 -23.75 -7.17 -9.48
N LYS A 64 -24.74 -6.46 -8.91
CA LYS A 64 -25.16 -6.45 -7.51
C LYS A 64 -25.69 -7.81 -7.01
N ASN A 65 -25.06 -8.92 -7.38
CA ASN A 65 -25.25 -10.26 -6.85
C ASN A 65 -24.11 -10.58 -5.86
N GLY A 66 -23.98 -9.73 -4.84
CA GLY A 66 -23.52 -10.13 -3.50
C GLY A 66 -22.07 -10.51 -3.25
N LYS A 67 -21.21 -10.71 -4.26
CA LYS A 67 -19.78 -10.96 -4.03
C LYS A 67 -18.94 -9.74 -4.41
N GLY A 68 -18.87 -8.80 -3.47
CA GLY A 68 -17.88 -7.73 -3.50
C GLY A 68 -16.45 -8.27 -3.33
N ILE A 69 -15.47 -7.37 -3.31
CA ILE A 69 -14.08 -7.72 -2.99
C ILE A 69 -14.05 -8.28 -1.56
N THR A 70 -13.64 -9.53 -1.41
CA THR A 70 -13.47 -10.17 -0.09
C THR A 70 -12.01 -10.30 0.30
N THR A 71 -11.11 -10.32 -0.68
CA THR A 71 -9.69 -10.57 -0.45
C THR A 71 -8.86 -9.55 -1.21
N ARG A 72 -8.00 -8.84 -0.48
CA ARG A 72 -7.00 -7.93 -1.05
C ARG A 72 -5.60 -8.45 -0.73
N VAL A 73 -4.78 -8.63 -1.75
CA VAL A 73 -3.36 -8.93 -1.59
C VAL A 73 -2.57 -7.65 -1.80
N LEU A 74 -1.72 -7.32 -0.84
CA LEU A 74 -0.80 -6.20 -0.92
C LEU A 74 0.62 -6.71 -1.13
N LEU A 75 1.28 -6.21 -2.17
CA LEU A 75 2.69 -6.42 -2.42
C LEU A 75 3.44 -5.12 -2.16
N PHE A 76 4.27 -5.12 -1.13
CA PHE A 76 5.13 -4.00 -0.81
C PHE A 76 6.49 -4.17 -1.49
N HIS A 77 6.94 -3.11 -2.17
CA HIS A 77 8.26 -3.08 -2.77
C HIS A 77 9.21 -2.36 -1.83
N ASP A 78 10.10 -3.12 -1.18
CA ASP A 78 11.10 -2.57 -0.28
C ASP A 78 12.10 -1.67 -1.00
N ARG A 79 12.58 -0.69 -0.24
CA ARG A 79 13.64 0.22 -0.63
C ARG A 79 14.96 -0.33 -0.08
N ASN A 80 15.84 -0.76 -0.97
CA ASN A 80 17.13 -1.35 -0.57
C ASN A 80 18.17 -0.30 -0.15
N LEU A 81 18.09 0.91 -0.71
CA LEU A 81 18.97 2.04 -0.43
C LEU A 81 18.17 3.34 -0.41
N ALA A 82 18.65 4.38 0.28
CA ALA A 82 17.92 5.64 0.41
C ALA A 82 17.46 6.27 -0.93
N ASN A 83 18.18 6.00 -2.03
CA ASN A 83 17.91 6.46 -3.38
C ASN A 83 17.35 5.38 -4.32
N ASP A 84 16.97 4.21 -3.80
CA ASP A 84 16.31 3.15 -4.56
C ASP A 84 14.84 3.53 -4.83
N GLU A 85 14.66 4.38 -5.83
CA GLU A 85 13.38 4.86 -6.29
C GLU A 85 13.11 4.32 -7.71
N TYR A 86 11.85 3.98 -8.00
CA TYR A 86 11.49 3.66 -9.37
C TYR A 86 11.64 4.89 -10.27
N SER A 87 12.37 4.72 -11.37
CA SER A 87 12.32 5.70 -12.45
C SER A 87 10.89 5.76 -13.02
N ARG A 88 10.49 6.94 -13.53
CA ARG A 88 9.18 7.12 -14.20
C ARG A 88 8.94 6.09 -15.30
N LYS A 89 9.98 5.75 -16.06
CA LYS A 89 9.90 4.75 -17.13
C LYS A 89 9.70 3.34 -16.57
N SER A 90 10.40 2.99 -15.50
CA SER A 90 10.31 1.66 -14.88
C SER A 90 8.93 1.41 -14.26
N ILE A 91 8.40 2.37 -13.50
CA ILE A 91 7.10 2.22 -12.85
C ILE A 91 5.96 2.17 -13.87
N GLN A 92 6.05 2.94 -14.95
CA GLN A 92 5.06 2.91 -16.04
C GLN A 92 5.08 1.57 -16.77
N LYS A 93 6.28 1.03 -17.07
CA LYS A 93 6.42 -0.29 -17.67
C LYS A 93 5.85 -1.38 -16.76
N ARG A 94 6.09 -1.30 -15.44
CA ARG A 94 5.51 -2.22 -14.45
C ARG A 94 3.98 -2.14 -14.46
N ALA A 95 3.43 -0.92 -14.47
CA ALA A 95 1.99 -0.67 -14.55
C ALA A 95 1.34 -1.31 -15.77
N GLU A 96 1.91 -1.12 -16.96
CA GLU A 96 1.41 -1.66 -18.24
C GLU A 96 1.47 -3.19 -18.26
N ASN A 97 2.61 -3.76 -17.86
CA ASN A 97 2.79 -5.21 -17.81
C ASN A 97 1.78 -5.85 -16.87
N MET A 98 1.63 -5.33 -15.65
CA MET A 98 0.73 -5.94 -14.67
C MET A 98 -0.74 -5.71 -14.99
N THR A 99 -1.09 -4.54 -15.53
CA THR A 99 -2.45 -4.31 -16.03
C THR A 99 -2.81 -5.32 -17.11
N THR A 100 -1.87 -5.65 -18.00
CA THR A 100 -2.08 -6.67 -19.05
C THR A 100 -2.29 -8.06 -18.47
N VAL A 101 -1.50 -8.45 -17.46
CA VAL A 101 -1.65 -9.74 -16.76
C VAL A 101 -3.00 -9.85 -16.06
N VAL A 102 -3.36 -8.83 -15.28
CA VAL A 102 -4.61 -8.76 -14.52
C VAL A 102 -5.81 -8.74 -15.48
N ALA A 103 -5.75 -7.97 -16.57
CA ALA A 103 -6.82 -7.92 -17.56
C ALA A 103 -7.05 -9.28 -18.27
N ALA A 104 -5.99 -10.07 -18.45
CA ALA A 104 -6.10 -11.41 -19.04
C ALA A 104 -6.60 -12.47 -18.04
N ASP A 105 -6.39 -12.29 -16.73
CA ASP A 105 -6.77 -13.26 -15.70
C ASP A 105 -8.06 -12.91 -14.96
N ARG A 106 -9.10 -13.72 -15.18
CA ARG A 106 -10.46 -13.49 -14.64
C ARG A 106 -10.55 -13.62 -13.12
N ASN A 107 -9.54 -14.18 -12.45
CA ASN A 107 -9.55 -14.30 -10.98
C ASN A 107 -9.41 -12.93 -10.31
N SER A 108 -8.74 -11.97 -10.95
CA SER A 108 -8.51 -10.64 -10.41
C SER A 108 -9.60 -9.65 -10.83
N MET A 109 -10.10 -8.88 -9.88
CA MET A 109 -11.20 -7.93 -10.05
C MET A 109 -10.70 -6.51 -10.21
N GLU A 110 -9.76 -6.11 -9.35
CA GLU A 110 -9.08 -4.82 -9.45
C GLU A 110 -7.58 -4.98 -9.26
N TYR A 111 -6.84 -4.03 -9.84
CA TYR A 111 -5.42 -3.86 -9.63
C TYR A 111 -5.11 -2.37 -9.47
N VAL A 112 -4.31 -2.04 -8.48
CA VAL A 112 -3.83 -0.68 -8.25
C VAL A 112 -2.34 -0.71 -7.99
N LEU A 113 -1.61 0.20 -8.63
CA LEU A 113 -0.20 0.44 -8.34
C LEU A 113 -0.04 1.85 -7.80
N TRP A 114 0.63 1.97 -6.66
CA TRP A 114 1.03 3.26 -6.10
C TRP A 114 2.55 3.38 -6.04
N GLN A 115 3.04 4.58 -6.34
CA GLN A 115 4.45 4.96 -6.20
C GLN A 115 4.63 5.80 -4.94
N ASP A 116 5.70 5.56 -4.19
CA ASP A 116 6.07 6.42 -3.06
C ASP A 116 6.34 7.86 -3.51
N MET A 117 5.77 8.80 -2.77
CA MET A 117 5.91 10.24 -2.93
C MET A 117 6.19 10.90 -1.57
N THR A 118 6.56 10.12 -0.55
CA THR A 118 6.80 10.63 0.79
C THR A 118 7.85 11.74 0.75
N PRO A 119 7.60 12.91 1.36
CA PRO A 119 8.58 14.00 1.42
C PRO A 119 9.85 13.59 2.17
N LYS A 120 11.02 14.00 1.66
CA LYS A 120 12.32 13.67 2.27
C LYS A 120 12.52 14.30 3.65
N ASN A 121 11.93 15.48 3.90
CA ASN A 121 12.03 16.18 5.18
C ASN A 121 10.79 15.87 6.04
N LEU A 122 10.82 14.70 6.66
CA LEU A 122 9.73 14.19 7.51
C LEU A 122 9.52 15.05 8.77
N ASP A 123 10.61 15.51 9.39
CA ASP A 123 10.57 16.33 10.61
C ASP A 123 9.86 17.67 10.39
N PHE A 124 9.95 18.21 9.17
CA PHE A 124 9.18 19.37 8.78
C PHE A 124 7.73 18.99 8.45
N PHE A 125 7.53 17.97 7.61
CA PHE A 125 6.22 17.63 7.07
C PHE A 125 5.24 17.14 8.15
N PHE A 126 5.71 16.29 9.06
CA PHE A 126 4.91 15.68 10.12
C PHE A 126 5.07 16.35 11.48
N ARG A 127 5.69 17.54 11.54
CA ARG A 127 5.90 18.27 12.79
C ARG A 127 4.59 18.46 13.56
N ASP A 128 4.63 18.13 14.85
CA ASP A 128 3.50 18.25 15.77
C ASP A 128 2.28 17.41 15.36
N THR A 129 2.51 16.34 14.59
CA THR A 129 1.50 15.35 14.23
C THR A 129 1.89 14.00 14.81
N GLN A 130 0.91 13.12 15.00
CA GLN A 130 1.15 11.73 15.42
C GLN A 130 2.00 10.90 14.45
N PHE A 131 2.19 11.37 13.21
CA PHE A 131 2.98 10.71 12.19
C PHE A 131 4.49 10.94 12.37
N SER A 132 4.90 11.89 13.23
CA SER A 132 6.31 12.23 13.43
C SER A 132 7.14 11.09 14.01
N GLY A 133 6.52 10.14 14.71
CA GLY A 133 7.18 8.94 15.27
C GLY A 133 7.20 7.72 14.33
N GLY A 134 6.59 7.83 13.14
CA GLY A 134 6.51 6.73 12.18
C GLY A 134 7.82 6.48 11.43
N SER A 135 7.99 5.25 10.96
CA SER A 135 9.05 4.87 10.03
C SER A 135 8.52 5.01 8.60
N TRP A 136 9.04 6.01 7.89
CA TRP A 136 8.67 6.34 6.52
C TRP A 136 9.82 6.00 5.55
N HIS A 137 9.53 5.90 4.25
CA HIS A 137 10.49 5.53 3.18
C HIS A 137 11.00 4.08 3.15
N ARG A 138 10.39 3.17 3.91
CA ARG A 138 10.71 1.74 3.81
C ARG A 138 10.36 1.15 2.44
N TYR A 139 9.29 1.64 1.85
CA TYR A 139 8.76 1.15 0.58
C TYR A 139 8.94 2.18 -0.53
N LYS A 140 9.11 1.72 -1.77
CA LYS A 140 9.18 2.56 -2.98
C LYS A 140 7.93 2.47 -3.86
N ALA A 141 7.16 1.40 -3.70
CA ALA A 141 5.86 1.21 -4.34
C ALA A 141 5.04 0.16 -3.58
N VAL A 142 3.73 0.14 -3.82
CA VAL A 142 2.85 -0.95 -3.39
C VAL A 142 1.88 -1.27 -4.51
N GLU A 143 1.62 -2.56 -4.66
CA GLU A 143 0.58 -3.08 -5.54
C GLU A 143 -0.55 -3.68 -4.70
N ALA A 144 -1.80 -3.41 -5.09
CA ALA A 144 -2.97 -4.11 -4.58
C ALA A 144 -3.61 -4.93 -5.70
N PHE A 145 -3.93 -6.18 -5.38
CA PHE A 145 -4.75 -7.06 -6.20
C PHE A 145 -5.99 -7.43 -5.41
N ASP A 146 -7.16 -7.23 -6.02
CA ASP A 146 -8.44 -7.50 -5.39
C ASP A 146 -9.14 -8.68 -6.02
N PHE A 147 -9.72 -9.53 -5.18
CA PHE A 147 -10.35 -10.79 -5.54
C PHE A 147 -11.71 -10.91 -4.85
N ASP A 148 -12.64 -11.62 -5.48
CA ASP A 148 -13.96 -11.95 -4.94
C ASP A 148 -13.92 -13.11 -3.92
N ARG A 149 -12.76 -13.75 -3.78
CA ARG A 149 -12.51 -14.93 -2.94
C ARG A 149 -11.01 -15.23 -2.80
N GLU A 150 -10.66 -15.93 -1.73
CA GLU A 150 -9.27 -16.29 -1.41
C GLU A 150 -8.67 -17.31 -2.39
N ASP A 151 -9.43 -18.33 -2.81
CA ASP A 151 -8.93 -19.36 -3.74
C ASP A 151 -8.54 -18.78 -5.11
N ALA A 152 -9.26 -17.74 -5.56
CA ALA A 152 -8.91 -16.98 -6.75
C ALA A 152 -7.60 -16.21 -6.58
N ALA A 153 -7.38 -15.62 -5.40
CA ALA A 153 -6.12 -14.94 -5.06
C ALA A 153 -4.95 -15.92 -5.08
N VAL A 154 -5.07 -17.07 -4.42
CA VAL A 154 -4.04 -18.12 -4.40
C VAL A 154 -3.72 -18.59 -5.82
N ALA A 155 -4.74 -18.92 -6.62
CA ALA A 155 -4.54 -19.37 -7.99
C ALA A 155 -3.92 -18.29 -8.90
N PHE A 156 -4.22 -17.01 -8.67
CA PHE A 156 -3.59 -15.90 -9.40
C PHE A 156 -2.11 -15.76 -9.02
N LEU A 157 -1.81 -15.71 -7.72
CA LEU A 157 -0.46 -15.56 -7.21
C LEU A 157 0.45 -16.70 -7.65
N ASP A 158 -0.06 -17.93 -7.62
CA ASP A 158 0.73 -19.10 -8.04
C ASP A 158 1.05 -19.05 -9.54
N ARG A 159 0.05 -18.76 -10.37
CA ARG A 159 0.18 -18.73 -11.83
C ARG A 159 1.07 -17.59 -12.34
N HIS A 160 1.07 -16.45 -11.64
CA HIS A 160 1.83 -15.26 -12.05
C HIS A 160 3.01 -14.95 -11.14
N ARG A 161 3.42 -15.90 -10.31
CA ARG A 161 4.51 -15.75 -9.32
C ARG A 161 5.76 -15.09 -9.91
N ASP A 162 6.22 -15.56 -11.06
CA ASP A 162 7.42 -15.04 -11.70
C ASP A 162 7.25 -13.58 -12.12
N LYS A 163 6.10 -13.22 -12.70
CA LYS A 163 5.82 -11.84 -13.09
C LYS A 163 5.70 -10.93 -11.87
N ILE A 164 5.03 -11.40 -10.81
CA ILE A 164 4.83 -10.66 -9.57
C ILE A 164 6.18 -10.38 -8.90
N THR A 165 7.05 -11.39 -8.83
CA THR A 165 8.39 -11.32 -8.21
C THR A 165 9.48 -10.81 -9.15
N GLU A 166 9.12 -10.29 -10.33
CA GLU A 166 10.06 -9.79 -11.34
C GLU A 166 11.15 -10.81 -11.72
N ASN A 167 10.74 -12.06 -11.94
CA ASN A 167 11.56 -13.23 -12.29
C ASN A 167 12.59 -13.61 -11.23
N GLY A 168 12.26 -13.46 -9.94
CA GLY A 168 13.08 -13.99 -8.87
C GLY A 168 14.28 -13.12 -8.49
N ASN A 169 14.24 -11.81 -8.76
CA ASN A 169 15.09 -10.84 -8.04
C ASN A 169 14.62 -10.70 -6.58
N ARG A 170 14.61 -11.83 -5.85
CA ARG A 170 14.33 -11.88 -4.43
C ARG A 170 15.64 -11.62 -3.70
N GLN A 171 15.70 -10.54 -2.91
CA GLN A 171 16.51 -10.60 -1.70
C GLN A 171 15.67 -11.35 -0.67
N ASP A 172 16.20 -12.44 -0.13
CA ASP A 172 15.52 -13.27 0.86
C ASP A 172 15.06 -12.41 2.05
N GLY A 173 13.74 -12.30 2.25
CA GLY A 173 13.20 -11.57 3.40
C GLY A 173 11.69 -11.32 3.43
N ASP A 174 11.02 -11.21 2.28
CA ASP A 174 9.65 -10.70 2.29
C ASP A 174 8.59 -11.76 2.64
N LEU A 175 8.07 -11.58 3.86
CA LEU A 175 7.02 -12.34 4.52
C LEU A 175 5.69 -12.10 3.81
N TRP A 176 5.08 -13.16 3.29
CA TRP A 176 3.68 -13.16 2.86
C TRP A 176 2.80 -13.13 4.10
N GLN A 177 1.98 -12.08 4.28
CA GLN A 177 0.82 -12.15 5.15
C GLN A 177 -0.44 -12.13 4.30
N ALA A 178 -1.00 -13.32 4.08
CA ALA A 178 -2.39 -13.49 3.72
C ALA A 178 -3.18 -13.48 5.04
N THR A 179 -4.03 -12.49 5.25
CA THR A 179 -4.99 -12.50 6.36
C THR A 179 -6.20 -13.34 5.96
N GLY A 180 -6.53 -14.34 6.78
CA GLY A 180 -7.77 -15.10 6.73
C GLY A 180 -8.96 -14.39 7.40
#